data_AF-A0AAN1BIF6-F1
#
_entry.id   AF-A0AAN1BIF6-F1
#
_cell.length_a   1.000
_cell.length_b   1.000
_cell.length_c   1.000
_cell.angle_alpha   90.00
_cell.angle_beta   90.00
_cell.angle_gamma   90.00
#
_symmetry.space_group_name_H-M   'P 1'
#
loop_
_entity.id
_entity.type
_entity.pdbx_description
1 polymer ?
#
loop_
_entity_poly.entity_id
_entity_poly.type
_entity_poly.pdbx_seq_one_letter_code
_entity_poly.pdbx_strand_id
1 'polypeptide(L)'
;MSTFQNFKSGPAADICRKAGFSIAKLANWNQYTEAFQIMSEKTGYELPKRFQTMPASSGETAVIQAILHAADYSRYADEIEGTWGRLDYVTGEHAEAVAASILRRG
;
A
#
# COMPACT_ATOMS: atom_id res chain seq x y z
N MET A 1 -15.05 4.36 10.42
CA MET A 1 -13.68 3.97 10.84
C MET A 1 -13.07 3.22 9.68
N SER A 2 -11.96 3.70 9.14
CA SER A 2 -11.30 3.01 8.03
C SER A 2 -10.60 1.75 8.55
N THR A 3 -10.92 0.58 8.00
CA THR A 3 -10.46 -0.73 8.49
C THR A 3 -9.55 -1.41 7.47
N PHE A 4 -8.75 -2.39 7.92
CA PHE A 4 -8.01 -3.28 6.99
C PHE A 4 -8.93 -3.92 5.95
N GLN A 5 -10.19 -4.15 6.31
CA GLN A 5 -11.17 -4.74 5.41
C GLN A 5 -11.53 -3.80 4.25
N ASN A 6 -11.63 -2.49 4.50
CA ASN A 6 -11.82 -1.50 3.42
C ASN A 6 -10.57 -1.42 2.55
N PHE A 7 -9.38 -1.41 3.17
CA PHE A 7 -8.11 -1.42 2.44
C PHE A 7 -8.00 -2.62 1.48
N LYS A 8 -8.27 -3.84 1.98
CA LYS A 8 -8.15 -5.06 1.16
C LYS A 8 -9.32 -5.28 0.18
N SER A 9 -10.44 -4.59 0.35
CA SER A 9 -11.58 -4.68 -0.56
C SER A 9 -11.57 -3.56 -1.61
N GLY A 10 -10.73 -2.55 -1.42
CA GLY A 10 -10.56 -1.42 -2.33
C GLY A 10 -9.36 -1.57 -3.27
N PRO A 11 -8.88 -0.46 -3.87
CA PRO A 11 -7.88 -0.46 -4.93
C PRO A 11 -6.53 -1.07 -4.52
N ALA A 12 -6.22 -1.12 -3.22
CA ALA A 12 -4.97 -1.68 -2.74
C ALA A 12 -4.82 -3.17 -3.06
N ALA A 13 -5.91 -3.95 -3.08
CA ALA A 13 -5.83 -5.37 -3.42
C ALA A 13 -5.44 -5.61 -4.88
N ASP A 14 -5.96 -4.78 -5.78
CA ASP A 14 -5.62 -4.86 -7.20
C ASP A 14 -4.18 -4.43 -7.46
N ILE A 15 -3.73 -3.35 -6.82
CA ILE A 15 -2.35 -2.86 -6.94
C ILE A 15 -1.37 -3.89 -6.38
N CYS A 16 -1.64 -4.45 -5.19
CA CYS A 16 -0.84 -5.54 -4.63
C CYS A 16 -0.76 -6.72 -5.59
N ARG A 17 -1.90 -7.14 -6.16
CA ARG A 17 -1.95 -8.26 -7.11
C ARG A 17 -1.12 -7.98 -8.37
N LYS A 18 -1.21 -6.76 -8.94
CA LYS A 18 -0.39 -6.32 -10.08
C LYS A 18 1.12 -6.40 -9.76
N ALA A 19 1.52 -6.09 -8.52
CA ALA A 19 2.90 -6.19 -8.04
C ALA A 19 3.34 -7.63 -7.69
N GLY A 20 2.44 -8.61 -7.79
CA GLY A 20 2.71 -10.03 -7.47
C GLY A 20 2.56 -10.38 -5.99
N PHE A 21 1.82 -9.58 -5.21
CA PHE A 21 1.56 -9.80 -3.79
C PHE A 21 0.04 -9.91 -3.53
N SER A 22 -0.43 -10.96 -2.87
CA SER A 22 -1.87 -11.14 -2.63
C SER A 22 -2.24 -10.86 -1.17
N ILE A 23 -3.18 -9.94 -0.97
CA ILE A 23 -3.69 -9.57 0.37
C ILE A 23 -5.09 -10.12 0.66
N ALA A 24 -5.70 -10.81 -0.31
CA ALA A 24 -7.12 -11.21 -0.25
C ALA A 24 -7.47 -12.11 0.95
N LYS A 25 -6.53 -12.97 1.35
CA LYS A 25 -6.70 -13.93 2.45
C LYS A 25 -6.27 -13.38 3.82
N LEU A 26 -5.70 -12.18 3.87
CA LEU A 26 -5.20 -11.60 5.11
C LEU A 26 -6.39 -11.04 5.91
N ALA A 27 -6.31 -11.14 7.22
CA ALA A 27 -7.40 -10.77 8.13
C ALA A 27 -7.17 -9.42 8.82
N ASN A 28 -5.91 -8.99 8.99
CA ASN A 28 -5.56 -7.77 9.71
C ASN A 28 -4.19 -7.21 9.26
N TRP A 29 -3.86 -6.03 9.79
CA TRP A 29 -2.62 -5.32 9.48
C TRP A 29 -1.36 -6.08 9.88
N ASN A 30 -1.36 -6.82 11.00
CA ASN A 30 -0.17 -7.58 11.43
C ASN A 30 0.15 -8.69 10.42
N GLN A 31 -0.86 -9.45 9.99
CA GLN A 31 -0.70 -10.46 8.93
C GLN A 31 -0.25 -9.84 7.60
N TYR A 32 -0.72 -8.63 7.28
CA TYR A 32 -0.27 -7.88 6.11
C TYR A 32 1.21 -7.53 6.17
N THR A 33 1.66 -6.94 7.27
CA THR A 33 3.07 -6.56 7.47
C THR A 33 3.97 -7.79 7.43
N GLU A 34 3.63 -8.85 8.17
CA GLU A 34 4.39 -10.11 8.18
C GLU A 34 4.46 -10.75 6.78
N ALA A 35 3.33 -10.87 6.08
CA ALA A 35 3.30 -11.46 4.75
C ALA A 35 4.10 -10.63 3.73
N PHE A 36 4.05 -9.31 3.83
CA PHE A 36 4.81 -8.42 2.97
C PHE A 36 6.31 -8.55 3.23
N GLN A 37 6.74 -8.57 4.49
CA GLN A 37 8.15 -8.75 4.88
C GLN A 37 8.70 -10.10 4.38
N ILE A 38 7.99 -11.21 4.67
CA ILE A 38 8.36 -12.55 4.19
C ILE A 38 8.51 -12.57 2.67
N MET A 39 7.59 -11.94 1.95
CA MET A 39 7.64 -11.90 0.49
C MET A 39 8.74 -10.98 -0.04
N SER A 40 9.00 -9.87 0.64
CA SER A 40 10.14 -8.99 0.34
C SER A 40 11.46 -9.75 0.52
N GLU A 41 11.67 -10.42 1.64
CA GLU A 41 12.86 -11.23 1.89
C GLU A 41 13.03 -12.34 0.85
N LYS A 42 11.96 -13.08 0.56
CA LYS A 42 11.97 -14.16 -0.45
C LYS A 42 12.27 -13.65 -1.87
N THR A 43 12.04 -12.37 -2.16
CA THR A 43 12.39 -11.75 -3.45
C THR A 43 13.71 -10.99 -3.43
N GLY A 44 14.49 -11.05 -2.35
CA GLY A 44 15.72 -10.26 -2.23
C GLY A 44 15.45 -8.75 -2.17
N TYR A 45 14.33 -8.35 -1.55
CA TYR A 45 13.85 -6.97 -1.43
C TYR A 45 13.45 -6.29 -2.75
N GLU A 46 13.11 -7.09 -3.77
CA GLU A 46 12.60 -6.57 -5.05
C GLU A 46 11.11 -6.20 -4.99
N LEU A 47 10.33 -6.74 -4.05
CA LEU A 47 8.91 -6.44 -3.93
C LEU A 47 8.63 -4.93 -3.70
N PRO A 48 9.24 -4.23 -2.73
CA PRO A 48 9.07 -2.78 -2.57
C PRO A 48 9.42 -1.99 -3.83
N LYS A 49 10.48 -2.38 -4.56
CA LYS A 49 10.92 -1.71 -5.79
C LYS A 49 9.93 -1.87 -6.94
N ARG A 50 9.23 -3.00 -7.02
CA ARG A 50 8.16 -3.20 -8.02
C ARG A 50 7.04 -2.20 -7.82
N PHE A 51 6.67 -1.92 -6.57
CA PHE A 51 5.68 -0.88 -6.25
C PHE A 51 6.16 0.51 -6.66
N GLN A 52 7.45 0.83 -6.48
CA GLN A 52 8.00 2.14 -6.89
C GLN A 52 8.05 2.34 -8.41
N THR A 53 8.32 1.27 -9.16
CA THR A 53 8.60 1.34 -10.60
C THR A 53 7.40 1.00 -11.47
N MET A 54 6.28 0.54 -10.89
CA MET A 54 5.10 0.21 -11.68
C MET A 54 4.41 1.47 -12.24
N PRO A 55 3.94 1.44 -13.49
CA PRO A 55 3.11 2.51 -14.04
C PRO A 55 1.83 2.67 -13.22
N ALA A 56 1.57 3.88 -12.74
CA ALA A 56 0.44 4.20 -11.88
C ALA A 56 -0.10 5.60 -12.21
N SER A 57 -1.42 5.74 -12.20
CA SER A 57 -2.07 7.06 -12.15
C SER A 57 -1.78 7.76 -10.82
N SER A 58 -2.04 9.07 -10.72
CA SER A 58 -1.81 9.82 -9.47
C SER A 58 -2.57 9.24 -8.27
N GLY A 59 -3.79 8.73 -8.49
CA GLY A 59 -4.57 8.05 -7.44
C GLY A 59 -3.97 6.69 -7.03
N GLU A 60 -3.52 5.89 -8.00
CA GLU A 60 -2.82 4.63 -7.71
C GLU A 60 -1.49 4.87 -7.01
N THR A 61 -0.74 5.93 -7.35
CA THR A 61 0.50 6.32 -6.67
C THR A 61 0.27 6.57 -5.18
N ALA A 62 -0.80 7.28 -4.82
CA ALA A 62 -1.13 7.51 -3.41
C ALA A 62 -1.45 6.20 -2.67
N VAL A 63 -2.15 5.26 -3.34
CA VAL A 63 -2.43 3.94 -2.75
C VAL A 63 -1.15 3.09 -2.64
N ILE A 64 -0.23 3.18 -3.59
CA ILE A 64 1.10 2.55 -3.52
C ILE A 64 1.87 3.06 -2.30
N GLN A 65 1.86 4.36 -2.06
CA GLN A 65 2.49 4.96 -0.88
C GLN A 65 1.85 4.44 0.41
N ALA A 66 0.51 4.35 0.46
CA ALA A 66 -0.21 3.74 1.58
C ALA A 66 0.13 2.26 1.80
N ILE A 67 0.26 1.47 0.73
CA ILE A 67 0.69 0.06 0.77
C ILE A 67 2.08 -0.07 1.41
N LEU A 68 3.05 0.71 0.92
CA LEU A 68 4.42 0.68 1.40
C LEU A 68 4.52 1.17 2.85
N HIS A 69 3.82 2.25 3.19
CA HIS A 69 3.76 2.76 4.56
C HIS A 69 3.15 1.75 5.52
N ALA A 70 2.01 1.13 5.15
CA ALA A 70 1.35 0.13 5.98
C ALA A 70 2.20 -1.12 6.21
N ALA A 71 3.16 -1.41 5.32
CA ALA A 71 4.07 -2.54 5.42
C ALA A 71 5.38 -2.22 6.17
N ASP A 72 5.50 -1.01 6.73
CA ASP A 72 6.70 -0.47 7.38
C ASP A 72 7.89 -0.23 6.41
N TYR A 73 7.59 0.01 5.13
CA TYR A 73 8.54 0.36 4.07
C TYR A 73 8.46 1.85 3.68
N SER A 74 8.18 2.76 4.63
CA SER A 74 7.99 4.20 4.39
C SER A 74 9.13 4.86 3.60
N ARG A 75 10.38 4.43 3.80
CA ARG A 75 11.53 4.90 2.98
C ARG A 75 11.31 4.74 1.47
N TYR A 76 10.65 3.65 1.05
CA TYR A 76 10.34 3.40 -0.35
C TYR A 76 9.13 4.25 -0.81
N ALA A 77 8.21 4.56 0.08
CA ALA A 77 7.09 5.46 -0.20
C ALA A 77 7.57 6.92 -0.39
N ASP A 78 8.56 7.35 0.39
CA ASP A 78 9.11 8.70 0.35
C ASP A 78 9.96 8.98 -0.91
N GLU A 79 10.60 7.94 -1.46
CA GLU A 79 11.35 8.00 -2.72
C GLU A 79 10.42 8.18 -3.94
N ILE A 80 9.11 7.98 -3.79
CA ILE A 80 8.12 8.25 -4.85
C ILE A 80 7.76 9.74 -4.80
N GLU A 81 8.21 10.52 -5.80
CA GLU A 81 7.98 11.98 -5.86
C GLU A 81 6.49 12.36 -5.66
N GLY A 82 6.25 13.38 -4.82
CA GLY A 82 4.94 14.05 -4.66
C GLY A 82 4.08 13.61 -3.46
N THR A 83 4.69 13.00 -2.44
CA THR A 83 4.08 12.31 -1.28
C THR A 83 2.95 13.06 -0.57
N TRP A 84 3.04 14.38 -0.39
CA TRP A 84 2.07 15.14 0.41
C TRP A 84 1.13 16.02 -0.42
N GLY A 85 1.62 16.63 -1.51
CA GLY A 85 0.80 17.52 -2.35
C GLY A 85 -0.24 16.80 -3.22
N ARG A 86 -0.13 15.47 -3.38
CA ARG A 86 -1.08 14.68 -4.17
C ARG A 86 -2.27 14.17 -3.36
N LEU A 87 -2.19 14.15 -2.03
CA LEU A 87 -3.28 13.75 -1.15
C LEU A 87 -4.52 14.66 -1.31
N ASP A 88 -4.33 15.93 -1.68
CA ASP A 88 -5.40 16.87 -2.00
C ASP A 88 -6.26 16.43 -3.20
N TYR A 89 -5.75 15.55 -4.06
CA TYR A 89 -6.45 15.04 -5.25
C TYR A 89 -6.97 13.61 -5.08
N VAL A 90 -6.68 12.95 -3.96
CA VAL A 90 -7.14 11.59 -3.69
C VAL A 90 -8.58 11.66 -3.18
N THR A 91 -9.52 11.12 -3.94
CA THR A 91 -10.95 11.11 -3.59
C THR A 91 -11.53 9.69 -3.68
N GLY A 92 -12.69 9.47 -3.04
CA GLY A 92 -13.40 8.19 -3.07
C GLY A 92 -12.62 7.04 -2.43
N GLU A 93 -12.68 5.85 -3.02
CA GLU A 93 -12.11 4.62 -2.46
C GLU A 93 -10.58 4.68 -2.26
N HIS A 94 -9.88 5.49 -3.06
CA HIS A 94 -8.45 5.73 -2.89
C HIS A 94 -8.16 6.52 -1.60
N ALA A 95 -9.01 7.49 -1.26
CA ALA A 95 -8.87 8.31 -0.06
C ALA A 95 -9.16 7.47 1.19
N GLU A 96 -10.16 6.59 1.12
CA GLU A 96 -10.49 5.67 2.20
C GLU A 96 -9.36 4.67 2.48
N ALA A 97 -8.72 4.15 1.43
CA ALA A 97 -7.58 3.23 1.54
C ALA A 97 -6.36 3.92 2.18
N VAL A 98 -6.03 5.14 1.75
CA VAL A 98 -4.95 5.94 2.34
C VAL A 98 -5.26 6.31 3.79
N ALA A 99 -6.50 6.71 4.08
CA ALA A 99 -6.93 6.97 5.45
C ALA A 99 -6.83 5.71 6.32
N ALA A 100 -7.07 4.52 5.77
CA ALA A 100 -6.94 3.23 6.48
C ALA A 100 -5.51 2.98 6.96
N SER A 101 -4.53 3.22 6.09
CA SER A 101 -3.12 2.97 6.39
C SER A 101 -2.57 3.97 7.41
N ILE A 102 -3.01 5.23 7.33
CA ILE A 102 -2.57 6.31 8.24
C ILE A 102 -3.22 6.15 9.63
N LEU A 103 -4.51 5.79 9.69
CA LEU A 103 -5.25 5.65 10.94
C LEU A 103 -4.98 4.34 11.70
N ARG A 104 -4.03 3.52 11.25
CA ARG A 104 -3.55 2.33 11.97
C ARG A 104 -3.02 2.79 13.34
N ARG A 105 -3.84 2.71 14.38
CA ARG A 105 -3.36 2.71 15.76
C ARG A 105 -2.60 1.40 15.95
N GLY A 106 -1.31 1.51 16.29
CA GLY A 106 -0.51 0.39 16.77
C GLY A 106 -1.12 -0.27 17.98
#